data_AF-A0A1M5Z973-F1
#
_entry.id   AF-A0A1M5Z973-F1
#
_cell.length_a   1.000
_cell.length_b   1.000
_cell.length_c   1.000
_cell.angle_alpha   90.00
_cell.angle_beta   90.00
_cell.angle_gamma   90.00
#
_symmetry.space_group_name_H-M   'P 1'
#
loop_
_entity.id
_entity.type
_entity.pdbx_description
1 polymer ?
#
loop_
_entity_poly.entity_id
_entity_poly.type
_entity_poly.pdbx_seq_one_letter_code
_entity_poly.pdbx_strand_id
1 'polypeptide(L)'
;MVNNIQYLKKCASIIRKDTFESIVNANSGHLGGSLSLVEILTVMYYSVLNLNDFKDERDRVVLSKGHGVPALYCVLANKGIIDKQLLWTLRNIDSPLQGHPDCRKVKGIDMSSGSLGQGLSVGIGFALGQKLKGQKYKTYVILGDGELNEGQIWEAAMFAATNKINNLVAIIDCNKLQLDGTTEEILDIGDLEGKWKSFGWSAIDCDGHNVEELLKAFDSTKHQDRPTVIIAHTIKGKGISFMENNVEYHGMIPNDQLKSIARSELEKEMEEWGKI
;
A
#
# COMPACT_ATOMS: atom_id res chain seq x y z
N MET A 1 18.51 2.48 8.28
CA MET A 1 17.69 2.03 7.13
C MET A 1 18.33 0.76 6.59
N VAL A 2 17.56 -0.31 6.41
CA VAL A 2 18.07 -1.49 5.70
C VAL A 2 18.01 -1.15 4.21
N ASN A 3 19.15 -0.82 3.61
CA ASN A 3 19.23 -0.52 2.17
C ASN A 3 19.72 -1.74 1.36
N ASN A 4 19.65 -2.94 1.96
CA ASN A 4 20.01 -4.16 1.27
C ASN A 4 18.86 -4.57 0.32
N ILE A 5 19.02 -4.24 -0.96
CA ILE A 5 18.03 -4.49 -2.01
C ILE A 5 17.68 -5.97 -2.11
N GLN A 6 18.66 -6.88 -2.01
CA GLN A 6 18.40 -8.32 -2.05
C GLN A 6 17.52 -8.77 -0.88
N TYR A 7 17.79 -8.26 0.33
CA TYR A 7 16.97 -8.55 1.50
C TYR A 7 15.53 -8.03 1.34
N LEU A 8 15.35 -6.84 0.76
CA LEU A 8 14.02 -6.29 0.50
C LEU A 8 13.26 -7.11 -0.55
N LYS A 9 13.91 -7.52 -1.64
CA LYS A 9 13.30 -8.40 -2.65
C LYS A 9 12.90 -9.76 -2.06
N LYS A 10 13.73 -10.31 -1.18
CA LYS A 10 13.42 -11.53 -0.41
C LYS A 10 12.21 -11.36 0.52
N CYS A 11 12.10 -10.22 1.21
CA CYS A 11 10.93 -9.94 2.05
C CYS A 11 9.66 -9.78 1.20
N ALA A 12 9.77 -9.09 0.06
CA ALA A 12 8.67 -8.91 -0.88
C ALA A 12 8.13 -10.24 -1.39
N SER A 13 8.98 -11.18 -1.80
CA SER A 13 8.54 -12.50 -2.29
C SER A 13 7.79 -13.31 -1.21
N ILE A 14 8.26 -13.26 0.05
CA ILE A 14 7.58 -13.90 1.19
C ILE A 14 6.22 -13.25 1.45
N ILE A 15 6.17 -11.92 1.48
CA ILE A 15 4.94 -11.15 1.70
C ILE A 15 3.94 -11.44 0.59
N ARG A 16 4.39 -11.51 -0.67
CA ARG A 16 3.55 -11.85 -1.83
C ARG A 16 2.92 -13.23 -1.69
N LYS A 17 3.71 -14.24 -1.34
CA LYS A 17 3.21 -15.60 -1.10
C LYS A 17 2.20 -15.65 0.05
N ASP A 18 2.54 -15.06 1.20
CA ASP A 18 1.65 -15.04 2.36
C ASP A 18 0.34 -14.28 2.05
N THR A 19 0.42 -13.23 1.24
CA THR A 19 -0.76 -12.45 0.76
C THR A 19 -1.66 -13.32 -0.10
N PHE A 20 -1.09 -14.04 -1.07
CA PHE A 20 -1.84 -14.96 -1.92
C PHE A 20 -2.51 -16.07 -1.09
N GLU A 21 -1.75 -16.75 -0.24
CA GLU A 21 -2.26 -17.87 0.56
C GLU A 21 -3.32 -17.44 1.58
N SER A 22 -3.15 -16.28 2.23
CA SER A 22 -4.14 -15.79 3.20
C SER A 22 -5.49 -15.48 2.55
N ILE A 23 -5.49 -14.87 1.35
CA ILE A 23 -6.72 -14.58 0.60
C ILE A 23 -7.36 -15.87 0.06
N VAL A 24 -6.54 -16.80 -0.48
CA VAL A 24 -7.04 -18.10 -0.96
C VAL A 24 -7.65 -18.91 0.18
N ASN A 25 -7.02 -18.93 1.35
CA ASN A 25 -7.53 -19.61 2.54
C ASN A 25 -8.84 -18.99 3.05
N ALA A 26 -8.96 -17.65 3.01
CA ALA A 26 -10.19 -16.96 3.35
C ALA A 26 -11.32 -17.17 2.31
N ASN A 27 -10.99 -17.69 1.12
CA ASN A 27 -11.87 -17.80 -0.05
C ASN A 27 -12.59 -16.47 -0.37
N SER A 28 -11.96 -15.35 -0.04
CA SER A 28 -12.53 -14.01 -0.12
C SER A 28 -11.44 -12.95 0.07
N GLY A 29 -11.39 -11.94 -0.80
CA GLY A 29 -10.39 -10.86 -0.70
C GLY A 29 -10.08 -10.24 -2.06
N HIS A 30 -9.07 -9.37 -2.07
CA HIS A 30 -8.70 -8.59 -3.27
C HIS A 30 -7.25 -8.91 -3.66
N LEU A 31 -7.05 -9.97 -4.43
CA LEU A 31 -5.71 -10.44 -4.81
C LEU A 31 -4.95 -9.38 -5.61
N GLY A 32 -5.53 -8.94 -6.74
CA GLY A 32 -4.85 -8.05 -7.67
C GLY A 32 -4.35 -6.76 -7.00
N GLY A 33 -5.24 -6.09 -6.25
CA GLY A 33 -4.92 -4.84 -5.57
C GLY A 33 -4.06 -5.00 -4.31
N SER A 34 -3.94 -6.19 -3.74
CA SER A 34 -3.02 -6.46 -2.63
C SER A 34 -1.61 -6.75 -3.15
N LEU A 35 -1.51 -7.53 -4.24
CA LEU A 35 -0.23 -7.95 -4.83
C LEU A 35 0.54 -6.78 -5.46
N SER A 36 -0.16 -5.76 -5.98
CA SER A 36 0.48 -4.53 -6.50
C SER A 36 1.20 -3.70 -5.43
N LEU A 37 0.82 -3.85 -4.15
CA LEU A 37 1.38 -3.07 -3.03
C LEU A 37 2.64 -3.66 -2.40
N VAL A 38 3.03 -4.88 -2.77
CA VAL A 38 4.01 -5.66 -2.02
C VAL A 38 5.36 -4.94 -1.92
N GLU A 39 5.94 -4.47 -3.02
CA GLU A 39 7.22 -3.75 -2.97
C GLU A 39 7.11 -2.42 -2.22
N ILE A 40 6.05 -1.64 -2.46
CA ILE A 40 5.80 -0.36 -1.78
C ILE A 40 5.79 -0.56 -0.26
N LEU A 41 4.96 -1.50 0.22
CA LEU A 41 4.85 -1.79 1.65
C LEU A 41 6.16 -2.37 2.22
N THR A 42 6.84 -3.23 1.47
CA THR A 42 8.11 -3.81 1.91
C THR A 42 9.18 -2.72 2.09
N VAL A 43 9.37 -1.85 1.10
CA VAL A 43 10.33 -0.74 1.21
C VAL A 43 9.95 0.18 2.36
N MET A 44 8.67 0.52 2.52
CA MET A 44 8.19 1.35 3.62
C MET A 44 8.57 0.76 4.99
N TYR A 45 8.16 -0.47 5.28
CA TYR A 45 8.26 -1.05 6.64
C TYR A 45 9.65 -1.56 7.02
N TYR A 46 10.53 -1.80 6.05
CA TYR A 46 11.87 -2.31 6.31
C TYR A 46 12.96 -1.24 6.18
N SER A 47 12.71 -0.16 5.43
CA SER A 47 13.74 0.83 5.10
C SER A 47 13.36 2.26 5.45
N VAL A 48 12.09 2.64 5.33
CA VAL A 48 11.68 4.06 5.40
C VAL A 48 11.11 4.43 6.76
N LEU A 49 10.12 3.67 7.25
CA LEU A 49 9.32 4.05 8.42
C LEU A 49 10.12 3.94 9.72
N ASN A 50 10.02 4.97 10.54
CA ASN A 50 10.34 4.92 11.95
C ASN A 50 9.12 4.41 12.73
N LEU A 51 9.13 3.13 13.09
CA LEU A 51 8.00 2.49 13.76
C LEU A 51 8.01 2.64 15.29
N ASN A 52 9.17 2.97 15.92
CA ASN A 52 9.35 3.17 17.38
C ASN A 52 8.47 2.26 18.27
N ASP A 53 8.53 0.93 18.05
CA ASP A 53 7.73 -0.10 18.73
C ASP A 53 6.21 0.13 18.76
N PHE A 54 5.69 0.90 17.81
CA PHE A 54 4.28 1.32 17.71
C PHE A 54 3.79 2.23 18.84
N LYS A 55 4.70 2.97 19.51
CA LYS A 55 4.36 4.06 20.44
C LYS A 55 3.86 5.30 19.68
N ASP A 56 3.38 6.32 20.40
CA ASP A 56 2.76 7.50 19.78
C ASP A 56 3.69 8.31 18.87
N GLU A 57 4.98 8.28 19.17
CA GLU A 57 6.05 8.98 18.49
C GLU A 57 6.66 8.11 17.38
N ARG A 58 5.93 7.97 16.28
CA ARG A 58 6.32 7.18 15.11
C ARG A 58 5.71 7.72 13.82
N ASP A 59 6.23 7.24 12.70
CA ASP A 59 5.58 7.43 11.41
C ASP A 59 4.24 6.69 11.35
N ARG A 60 3.26 7.34 10.72
CA ARG A 60 1.89 6.81 10.57
C ARG A 60 1.66 6.32 9.15
N VAL A 61 0.91 5.23 9.00
CA VAL A 61 0.57 4.66 7.70
C VAL A 61 -0.95 4.50 7.60
N VAL A 62 -1.55 5.23 6.67
CA VAL A 62 -2.96 5.09 6.31
C VAL A 62 -3.04 4.34 4.98
N LEU A 63 -3.65 3.16 5.00
CA LEU A 63 -4.00 2.45 3.76
C LEU A 63 -5.40 2.89 3.33
N SER A 64 -5.49 3.91 2.48
CA SER A 64 -6.76 4.47 2.02
C SER A 64 -7.51 3.50 1.11
N LYS A 65 -6.79 2.87 0.17
CA LYS A 65 -7.25 1.70 -0.59
C LYS A 65 -7.34 0.44 0.29
N GLY A 66 -8.19 0.49 1.31
CA GLY A 66 -8.27 -0.48 2.40
C GLY A 66 -8.51 -1.92 1.95
N HIS A 67 -9.08 -2.12 0.77
CA HIS A 67 -9.28 -3.46 0.21
C HIS A 67 -7.97 -4.23 -0.02
N GLY A 68 -6.83 -3.53 -0.17
CA GLY A 68 -5.48 -4.10 -0.26
C GLY A 68 -4.83 -4.50 1.07
N VAL A 69 -5.59 -4.47 2.18
CA VAL A 69 -5.07 -4.75 3.54
C VAL A 69 -4.43 -6.12 3.73
N PRO A 70 -4.78 -7.21 3.02
CA PRO A 70 -4.09 -8.50 3.20
C PRO A 70 -2.56 -8.39 3.06
N ALA A 71 -2.06 -7.59 2.11
CA ALA A 71 -0.62 -7.36 1.97
C ALA A 71 -0.02 -6.62 3.18
N LEU A 72 -0.73 -5.62 3.71
CA LEU A 72 -0.31 -4.91 4.92
C LEU A 72 -0.29 -5.84 6.14
N TYR A 73 -1.30 -6.71 6.32
CA TYR A 73 -1.28 -7.70 7.38
C TYR A 73 -0.07 -8.63 7.27
N CYS A 74 0.26 -9.09 6.06
CA CYS A 74 1.44 -9.94 5.84
C CYS A 74 2.75 -9.22 6.19
N VAL A 75 2.86 -7.92 5.87
CA VAL A 75 4.01 -7.08 6.27
C VAL A 75 4.09 -6.97 7.80
N LEU A 76 2.97 -6.67 8.47
CA LEU A 76 2.93 -6.57 9.94
C LEU A 76 3.29 -7.89 10.62
N ALA A 77 2.82 -9.02 10.09
CA ALA A 77 3.14 -10.35 10.57
C ALA A 77 4.62 -10.70 10.38
N ASN A 78 5.18 -10.41 9.19
CA ASN A 78 6.60 -10.67 8.90
C ASN A 78 7.53 -9.82 9.78
N LYS A 79 7.12 -8.58 10.10
CA LYS A 79 7.81 -7.70 11.06
C LYS A 79 7.63 -8.12 12.53
N GLY A 80 6.85 -9.17 12.82
CA GLY A 80 6.57 -9.64 14.18
C GLY A 80 5.69 -8.71 15.01
N ILE A 81 4.96 -7.79 14.36
CA ILE A 81 4.07 -6.82 15.03
C ILE A 81 2.76 -7.48 15.44
N ILE A 82 2.32 -8.45 14.64
CA ILE A 82 1.19 -9.33 14.90
C ILE A 82 1.64 -10.78 14.76
N ASP A 83 0.91 -11.71 15.39
CA ASP A 83 1.17 -13.14 15.23
C ASP A 83 0.89 -13.57 13.78
N LYS A 84 1.86 -14.26 13.16
CA LYS A 84 1.76 -14.77 11.80
C LYS A 84 0.61 -15.77 11.63
N GLN A 85 0.22 -16.50 12.68
CA GLN A 85 -0.92 -17.43 12.60
C GLN A 85 -2.25 -16.73 12.31
N LEU A 86 -2.38 -15.43 12.64
CA LEU A 86 -3.59 -14.67 12.38
C LEU A 86 -3.89 -14.53 10.88
N LEU A 87 -2.87 -14.59 10.01
CA LEU A 87 -3.04 -14.48 8.55
C LEU A 87 -4.03 -15.51 8.00
N TRP A 88 -4.07 -16.70 8.61
CA TRP A 88 -4.95 -17.80 8.20
C TRP A 88 -6.37 -17.69 8.76
N THR A 89 -6.64 -16.62 9.50
CA THR A 89 -7.97 -16.30 10.03
C THR A 89 -8.62 -15.12 9.30
N LEU A 90 -7.97 -14.57 8.27
CA LEU A 90 -8.47 -13.44 7.49
C LEU A 90 -9.95 -13.62 7.13
N ARG A 91 -10.76 -12.59 7.44
CA ARG A 91 -12.23 -12.52 7.19
C ARG A 91 -13.10 -13.53 7.95
N ASN A 92 -12.53 -14.42 8.75
CA ASN A 92 -13.32 -15.29 9.61
C ASN A 92 -14.04 -14.46 10.70
N ILE A 93 -15.18 -14.97 11.17
CA ILE A 93 -15.81 -14.47 12.38
C ILE A 93 -14.79 -14.50 13.53
N ASP A 94 -14.85 -13.47 14.40
CA ASP A 94 -13.95 -13.26 15.55
C ASP A 94 -12.46 -13.03 15.23
N SER A 95 -12.04 -13.13 13.97
CA SER A 95 -10.68 -12.75 13.60
C SER A 95 -10.46 -11.25 13.78
N PRO A 96 -9.29 -10.81 14.29
CA PRO A 96 -8.94 -9.40 14.23
C PRO A 96 -8.64 -8.93 12.79
N LEU A 97 -8.26 -9.84 11.88
CA LEU A 97 -7.93 -9.52 10.48
C LEU A 97 -9.19 -9.45 9.62
N GLN A 98 -9.81 -8.27 9.64
CA GLN A 98 -11.03 -7.97 8.89
C GLN A 98 -10.74 -7.77 7.39
N GLY A 99 -11.78 -7.87 6.55
CA GLY A 99 -11.66 -7.73 5.09
C GLY A 99 -11.26 -6.33 4.60
N HIS A 100 -11.34 -5.34 5.48
CA HIS A 100 -10.78 -4.00 5.39
C HIS A 100 -10.11 -3.67 6.74
N PRO A 101 -9.20 -2.69 6.84
CA PRO A 101 -8.49 -2.41 8.09
C PRO A 101 -9.46 -2.00 9.21
N ASP A 102 -9.20 -2.51 10.42
CA ASP A 102 -9.84 -2.04 11.66
C ASP A 102 -8.77 -1.64 12.67
N CYS A 103 -8.59 -0.33 12.88
CA CYS A 103 -7.58 0.21 13.78
C CYS A 103 -7.83 -0.11 15.26
N ARG A 104 -9.02 -0.61 15.61
CA ARG A 104 -9.34 -1.04 16.98
C ARG A 104 -8.95 -2.49 17.25
N LYS A 105 -8.76 -3.30 16.21
CA LYS A 105 -8.51 -4.74 16.33
C LYS A 105 -7.06 -5.15 16.06
N VAL A 106 -6.33 -4.39 15.25
CA VAL A 106 -5.00 -4.79 14.77
C VAL A 106 -3.95 -3.75 15.14
N LYS A 107 -2.94 -4.16 15.92
CA LYS A 107 -1.77 -3.33 16.21
C LYS A 107 -1.05 -2.98 14.91
N GLY A 108 -0.78 -1.69 14.71
CA GLY A 108 -0.10 -1.18 13.52
C GLY A 108 -1.01 -0.71 12.39
N ILE A 109 -2.33 -0.83 12.55
CA ILE A 109 -3.31 -0.16 11.69
C ILE A 109 -3.66 1.20 12.31
N ASP A 110 -3.31 2.30 11.63
CA ASP A 110 -3.56 3.66 12.14
C ASP A 110 -5.00 4.15 11.90
N MET A 111 -5.68 3.61 10.89
CA MET A 111 -7.03 4.03 10.49
C MET A 111 -7.85 2.83 10.02
N SER A 112 -9.11 2.76 10.44
CA SER A 112 -10.11 1.92 9.77
C SER A 112 -10.50 2.56 8.44
N SER A 113 -10.31 1.85 7.34
CA SER A 113 -10.61 2.32 5.98
C SER A 113 -11.45 1.30 5.22
N GLY A 114 -11.78 1.57 3.95
CA GLY A 114 -12.61 0.70 3.10
C GLY A 114 -13.58 1.49 2.25
N SER A 115 -14.14 2.57 2.82
CA SER A 115 -14.71 3.65 2.00
C SER A 115 -13.56 4.42 1.37
N LEU A 116 -13.43 4.31 0.05
CA LEU A 116 -12.41 5.01 -0.72
C LEU A 116 -12.56 6.54 -0.55
N GLY A 117 -11.45 7.27 -0.75
CA GLY A 117 -11.42 8.74 -0.70
C GLY A 117 -11.18 9.34 0.70
N GLN A 118 -11.45 8.58 1.76
CA GLN A 118 -11.39 9.11 3.13
C GLN A 118 -9.98 9.16 3.71
N GLY A 119 -9.09 8.25 3.32
CA GLY A 119 -7.81 8.05 3.99
C GLY A 119 -6.85 9.24 3.88
N LEU A 120 -6.87 9.97 2.75
CA LEU A 120 -6.06 11.19 2.62
C LEU A 120 -6.48 12.28 3.61
N SER A 121 -7.79 12.46 3.81
CA SER A 121 -8.32 13.43 4.77
C SER A 121 -7.90 13.10 6.21
N VAL A 122 -7.96 11.82 6.60
CA VAL A 122 -7.52 11.39 7.94
C VAL A 122 -6.00 11.48 8.08
N GLY A 123 -5.24 11.11 7.05
CA GLY A 123 -3.78 11.24 7.01
C GLY A 123 -3.32 12.69 7.20
N ILE A 124 -4.01 13.66 6.59
CA ILE A 124 -3.79 15.09 6.84
C ILE A 124 -4.01 15.44 8.30
N GLY A 125 -5.06 14.91 8.94
CA GLY A 125 -5.31 15.10 10.37
C GLY A 125 -4.14 14.63 11.25
N PHE A 126 -3.60 13.44 10.97
CA PHE A 126 -2.41 12.93 11.65
C PHE A 126 -1.18 13.83 11.43
N ALA A 127 -0.91 14.20 10.18
CA ALA A 127 0.24 15.03 9.83
C ALA A 127 0.16 16.43 10.45
N LEU A 128 -1.02 17.05 10.42
CA LEU A 128 -1.29 18.35 11.04
C LEU A 128 -1.11 18.27 12.56
N GLY A 129 -1.65 17.23 13.20
CA GLY A 129 -1.48 16.99 14.64
C GLY A 129 -0.01 16.84 15.05
N GLN A 130 0.77 16.08 14.27
CA GLN A 130 2.23 15.93 14.48
C GLN A 130 2.93 17.29 14.37
N LYS A 131 2.62 18.06 13.33
CA LYS A 131 3.21 19.38 13.08
C LYS A 131 2.91 20.36 14.22
N LEU A 132 1.66 20.42 14.68
CA LEU A 132 1.25 21.28 15.80
C LEU A 132 1.94 20.91 17.12
N LYS A 133 2.27 19.63 17.31
CA LYS A 133 3.02 19.12 18.47
C LYS A 133 4.54 19.26 18.32
N GLY A 134 5.04 19.80 17.21
CA GLY A 134 6.48 19.88 16.93
C GLY A 134 7.15 18.52 16.72
N GLN A 135 6.36 17.48 16.41
CA GLN A 135 6.87 16.15 16.15
C GLN A 135 7.50 16.06 14.76
N LYS A 136 8.59 15.28 14.63
CA LYS A 136 9.34 15.13 13.37
C LYS A 136 8.95 13.91 12.54
N TYR A 137 7.91 13.19 12.96
CA TYR A 137 7.39 12.03 12.25
C TYR A 137 6.61 12.43 11.01
N LYS A 138 6.52 11.50 10.07
CA LYS A 138 5.77 11.64 8.82
C LYS A 138 4.49 10.81 8.86
N THR A 139 3.53 11.24 8.05
CA THR A 139 2.36 10.44 7.75
C THR A 139 2.40 10.04 6.29
N TYR A 140 2.23 8.75 6.05
CA TYR A 140 2.19 8.14 4.73
C TYR A 140 0.77 7.68 4.44
N VAL A 141 0.23 8.03 3.27
CA VAL A 141 -1.11 7.63 2.83
C VAL A 141 -1.01 6.88 1.51
N ILE A 142 -1.44 5.64 1.48
CA ILE A 142 -1.43 4.80 0.27
C ILE A 142 -2.82 4.84 -0.36
N LEU A 143 -2.87 5.31 -1.61
CA LEU A 143 -4.07 5.51 -2.42
C LEU A 143 -4.09 4.51 -3.57
N GLY A 144 -5.29 4.14 -4.04
CA GLY A 144 -5.46 3.55 -5.36
C GLY A 144 -5.59 4.64 -6.42
N ASP A 145 -5.18 4.37 -7.66
CA ASP A 145 -5.49 5.25 -8.79
C ASP A 145 -7.01 5.39 -9.03
N GLY A 146 -7.78 4.30 -9.08
CA GLY A 146 -9.24 4.38 -9.19
C GLY A 146 -9.92 5.11 -8.02
N GLU A 147 -9.30 5.09 -6.83
CA GLU A 147 -9.77 5.86 -5.68
C GLU A 147 -9.68 7.38 -5.90
N LEU A 148 -8.82 7.86 -6.79
CA LEU A 148 -8.68 9.28 -7.09
C LEU A 148 -9.88 9.86 -7.86
N ASN A 149 -10.83 9.02 -8.28
CA ASN A 149 -12.11 9.49 -8.78
C ASN A 149 -12.99 10.11 -7.68
N GLU A 150 -12.71 9.83 -6.39
CA GLU A 150 -13.43 10.44 -5.27
C GLU A 150 -13.07 11.92 -5.11
N GLY A 151 -14.10 12.78 -5.14
CA GLY A 151 -13.92 14.23 -4.99
C GLY A 151 -13.22 14.64 -3.69
N GLN A 152 -13.42 13.85 -2.62
CA GLN A 152 -12.81 14.06 -1.32
C GLN A 152 -11.27 14.04 -1.36
N ILE A 153 -10.66 13.28 -2.28
CA ILE A 153 -9.19 13.28 -2.45
C ILE A 153 -8.70 14.66 -2.86
N TRP A 154 -9.41 15.33 -3.76
CA TRP A 154 -9.03 16.63 -4.28
C TRP A 154 -9.29 17.77 -3.29
N GLU A 155 -10.36 17.67 -2.50
CA GLU A 155 -10.58 18.54 -1.33
C GLU A 155 -9.39 18.46 -0.36
N ALA A 156 -9.00 17.24 -0.01
CA ALA A 156 -7.87 16.96 0.86
C ALA A 156 -6.53 17.47 0.27
N ALA A 157 -6.31 17.26 -1.03
CA ALA A 157 -5.10 17.74 -1.72
C ALA A 157 -4.96 19.27 -1.64
N MET A 158 -6.04 20.04 -1.88
CA MET A 158 -6.04 21.51 -1.74
C MET A 158 -5.72 21.93 -0.31
N PHE A 159 -6.35 21.28 0.67
CA PHE A 159 -6.16 21.60 2.07
C PHE A 159 -4.70 21.39 2.52
N ALA A 160 -4.11 20.25 2.16
CA ALA A 160 -2.74 19.91 2.56
C ALA A 160 -1.71 20.90 2.02
N ALA A 161 -1.85 21.32 0.76
CA ALA A 161 -0.95 22.28 0.14
C ALA A 161 -1.12 23.68 0.75
N THR A 162 -2.35 24.15 0.92
CA THR A 162 -2.67 25.45 1.55
C THR A 162 -2.04 25.58 2.94
N ASN A 163 -2.08 24.49 3.72
CA ASN A 163 -1.54 24.45 5.08
C ASN A 163 -0.06 24.01 5.16
N LYS A 164 0.61 23.84 4.00
CA LYS A 164 2.01 23.42 3.87
C LYS A 164 2.32 22.18 4.72
N ILE A 165 1.48 21.14 4.62
CA ILE A 165 1.62 19.90 5.40
C ILE A 165 2.77 19.04 4.82
N ASN A 166 4.00 19.49 5.04
CA ASN A 166 5.21 18.93 4.44
C ASN A 166 5.72 17.62 5.06
N ASN A 167 5.12 17.20 6.18
CA ASN A 167 5.31 15.88 6.77
C ASN A 167 4.30 14.84 6.27
N LEU A 168 3.50 15.18 5.25
CA LEU A 168 2.59 14.24 4.56
C LEU A 168 3.20 13.75 3.25
N VAL A 169 3.18 12.43 3.06
CA VAL A 169 3.55 11.76 1.82
C VAL A 169 2.37 10.89 1.35
N ALA A 170 1.82 11.18 0.18
CA ALA A 170 0.88 10.30 -0.49
C ALA A 170 1.64 9.34 -1.43
N ILE A 171 1.17 8.11 -1.55
CA ILE A 171 1.69 7.11 -2.49
C ILE A 171 0.52 6.59 -3.29
N ILE A 172 0.56 6.71 -4.60
CA ILE A 172 -0.47 6.20 -5.50
C ILE A 172 0.03 4.90 -6.08
N ASP A 173 -0.71 3.82 -5.82
CA ASP A 173 -0.58 2.55 -6.52
C ASP A 173 -1.28 2.66 -7.89
N CYS A 174 -0.50 3.06 -8.89
CA CYS A 174 -0.95 3.35 -10.26
C CYS A 174 -0.87 2.08 -11.11
N ASN A 175 -1.82 1.17 -10.92
CA ASN A 175 -1.91 -0.13 -11.59
C ASN A 175 -2.89 -0.15 -12.79
N LYS A 176 -3.52 0.99 -13.08
CA LYS A 176 -4.38 1.29 -14.24
C LYS A 176 -5.69 0.52 -14.31
N LEU A 177 -6.09 -0.19 -13.26
CA LEU A 177 -7.28 -1.04 -13.25
C LEU A 177 -8.18 -0.77 -12.05
N GLN A 178 -9.48 -0.67 -12.28
CA GLN A 178 -10.54 -0.57 -11.27
C GLN A 178 -11.26 -1.91 -11.06
N LEU A 179 -12.49 -1.88 -10.54
CA LEU A 179 -13.35 -3.05 -10.38
C LEU A 179 -13.86 -3.58 -11.72
N ASP A 180 -14.38 -2.68 -12.58
CA ASP A 180 -15.14 -3.05 -13.78
C ASP A 180 -14.37 -2.84 -15.10
N GLY A 181 -13.12 -2.36 -15.05
CA GLY A 181 -12.34 -2.06 -16.25
C GLY A 181 -11.02 -1.35 -15.97
N THR A 182 -10.40 -0.84 -17.02
CA THR A 182 -9.23 0.06 -16.89
C THR A 182 -9.66 1.42 -16.33
N THR A 183 -8.73 2.15 -15.71
CA THR A 183 -9.02 3.52 -15.25
C THR A 183 -9.39 4.44 -16.41
N GLU A 184 -8.79 4.23 -17.59
CA GLU A 184 -9.06 5.02 -18.80
C GLU A 184 -10.49 4.82 -19.32
N GLU A 185 -10.98 3.57 -19.36
CA GLU A 185 -12.33 3.25 -19.84
C GLU A 185 -13.43 3.68 -18.86
N ILE A 186 -13.17 3.54 -17.55
CA ILE A 186 -14.18 3.81 -16.52
C ILE A 186 -14.30 5.31 -16.24
N LEU A 187 -13.18 5.95 -15.86
CA LEU A 187 -13.11 7.38 -15.61
C LEU A 187 -11.65 7.83 -15.59
N ASP A 188 -11.18 8.26 -16.76
CA ASP A 188 -9.79 8.64 -16.96
C ASP A 188 -9.37 9.80 -16.04
N ILE A 189 -8.28 9.58 -15.32
CA ILE A 189 -7.65 10.58 -14.44
C ILE A 189 -6.70 11.46 -15.25
N GLY A 190 -6.30 11.09 -16.46
CA GLY A 190 -5.44 11.85 -17.35
C GLY A 190 -4.07 12.15 -16.72
N ASP A 191 -3.56 13.36 -16.94
CA ASP A 191 -2.27 13.79 -16.38
C ASP A 191 -2.31 13.87 -14.85
N LEU A 192 -1.86 12.80 -14.20
CA LEU A 192 -1.82 12.65 -12.76
C LEU A 192 -0.76 13.56 -12.13
N GLU A 193 0.45 13.61 -12.70
CA GLU A 193 1.54 14.44 -12.19
C GLU A 193 1.16 15.93 -12.25
N GLY A 194 0.62 16.39 -13.38
CA GLY A 194 0.14 17.76 -13.56
C GLY A 194 -1.02 18.12 -12.63
N LYS A 195 -1.95 17.19 -12.36
CA LYS A 195 -3.00 17.40 -11.37
C LYS A 195 -2.41 17.65 -9.98
N TRP A 196 -1.58 16.76 -9.46
CA TRP A 196 -1.00 16.96 -8.12
C TRP A 196 -0.13 18.22 -8.02
N LYS A 197 0.67 18.51 -9.06
CA LYS A 197 1.44 19.76 -9.14
C LYS A 197 0.54 20.99 -9.13
N SER A 198 -0.58 21.00 -9.86
CA SER A 198 -1.51 22.13 -9.89
C SER A 198 -2.22 22.38 -8.54
N PHE A 199 -2.39 21.34 -7.72
CA PHE A 199 -2.85 21.45 -6.33
C PHE A 199 -1.73 21.85 -5.35
N GLY A 200 -0.50 22.09 -5.81
CA GLY A 200 0.61 22.59 -4.99
C GLY A 200 1.47 21.52 -4.32
N TRP A 201 1.41 20.27 -4.78
CA TRP A 201 2.23 19.17 -4.26
C TRP A 201 3.55 19.03 -5.01
N SER A 202 4.56 18.45 -4.36
CA SER A 202 5.70 17.84 -5.06
C SER A 202 5.23 16.50 -5.63
N ALA A 203 5.54 16.17 -6.88
CA ALA A 203 5.20 14.90 -7.51
C ALA A 203 6.46 14.16 -7.94
N ILE A 204 6.50 12.85 -7.71
CA ILE A 204 7.66 11.98 -7.95
C ILE A 204 7.17 10.69 -8.60
N ASP A 205 7.58 10.45 -9.83
CA ASP A 205 7.30 9.21 -10.54
C ASP A 205 8.37 8.16 -10.28
N CYS A 206 7.97 6.89 -10.15
CA CYS A 206 8.88 5.75 -10.07
C CYS A 206 8.20 4.45 -10.54
N ASP A 207 9.00 3.46 -10.92
CA ASP A 207 8.54 2.07 -11.04
C ASP A 207 8.25 1.52 -9.64
N GLY A 208 6.98 1.20 -9.38
CA GLY A 208 6.49 0.69 -8.10
C GLY A 208 6.91 -0.73 -7.77
N HIS A 209 7.54 -1.45 -8.71
CA HIS A 209 8.14 -2.77 -8.49
C HIS A 209 9.68 -2.72 -8.50
N ASN A 210 10.28 -1.57 -8.76
CA ASN A 210 11.71 -1.36 -8.63
C ASN A 210 12.06 -0.86 -7.23
N VAL A 211 12.58 -1.76 -6.40
CA VAL A 211 13.01 -1.47 -5.02
C VAL A 211 14.01 -0.29 -4.95
N GLU A 212 14.92 -0.16 -5.93
CA GLU A 212 15.90 0.93 -5.93
C GLU A 212 15.25 2.29 -6.22
N GLU A 213 14.31 2.32 -7.16
CA GLU A 213 13.56 3.54 -7.48
C GLU A 213 12.64 3.94 -6.34
N LEU A 214 11.94 2.99 -5.71
CA LEU A 214 11.16 3.24 -4.50
C LEU A 214 12.02 3.83 -3.38
N LEU A 215 13.20 3.25 -3.11
CA LEU A 215 14.13 3.79 -2.10
C LEU A 215 14.53 5.24 -2.42
N LYS A 216 14.85 5.55 -3.68
CA LYS A 216 15.17 6.91 -4.13
C LYS A 216 13.96 7.85 -4.01
N ALA A 217 12.77 7.40 -4.37
CA ALA A 217 11.54 8.16 -4.28
C ALA A 217 11.16 8.48 -2.84
N PHE A 218 11.33 7.54 -1.90
CA PHE A 218 11.10 7.81 -0.49
C PHE A 218 12.18 8.71 0.13
N ASP A 219 13.44 8.55 -0.27
CA ASP A 219 14.55 9.38 0.22
C ASP A 219 14.36 10.87 -0.13
N SER A 220 13.91 11.16 -1.35
CA SER A 220 13.63 12.53 -1.80
C SER A 220 12.48 13.19 -1.05
N THR A 221 11.60 12.43 -0.39
CA THR A 221 10.52 13.01 0.44
C THR A 221 11.00 13.55 1.78
N LYS A 222 12.23 13.25 2.23
CA LYS A 222 12.69 13.57 3.60
C LYS A 222 12.68 15.05 3.92
N HIS A 223 13.10 15.89 2.98
CA HIS A 223 13.24 17.34 3.14
C HIS A 223 12.42 18.06 2.09
N GLN A 224 11.19 18.43 2.45
CA GLN A 224 10.24 19.08 1.56
C GLN A 224 9.59 20.26 2.27
N ASP A 225 9.24 21.31 1.53
CA ASP A 225 8.51 22.48 2.03
C ASP A 225 6.99 22.38 1.80
N ARG A 226 6.56 21.34 1.09
CA ARG A 226 5.19 21.07 0.67
C ARG A 226 4.88 19.57 0.81
N PRO A 227 3.60 19.15 0.85
CA PRO A 227 3.26 17.73 0.79
C PRO A 227 3.78 17.09 -0.51
N THR A 228 4.11 15.81 -0.46
CA THR A 228 4.69 15.08 -1.60
C THR A 228 3.81 13.90 -1.99
N VAL A 229 3.61 13.69 -3.29
CA VAL A 229 3.00 12.48 -3.84
C VAL A 229 4.06 11.68 -4.58
N ILE A 230 4.10 10.38 -4.31
CA ILE A 230 4.83 9.40 -5.10
C ILE A 230 3.82 8.70 -6.00
N ILE A 231 4.00 8.79 -7.30
CA ILE A 231 3.23 8.08 -8.32
C ILE A 231 4.01 6.80 -8.64
N ALA A 232 3.61 5.69 -8.03
CA ALA A 232 4.27 4.40 -8.21
C ALA A 232 3.53 3.62 -9.30
N HIS A 233 4.15 3.47 -10.46
CA HIS A 233 3.59 2.71 -11.57
C HIS A 233 3.73 1.22 -11.28
N THR A 234 2.61 0.53 -11.14
CA THR A 234 2.54 -0.86 -10.69
C THR A 234 1.73 -1.72 -11.66
N ILE A 235 1.70 -3.02 -11.40
CA ILE A 235 0.94 -4.03 -12.12
C ILE A 235 -0.02 -4.67 -11.12
N LYS A 236 -1.32 -4.58 -11.40
CA LYS A 236 -2.34 -5.27 -10.59
C LYS A 236 -2.11 -6.77 -10.73
N GLY A 237 -2.04 -7.49 -9.61
CA GLY A 237 -1.74 -8.93 -9.62
C GLY A 237 -0.26 -9.28 -9.77
N LYS A 238 0.66 -8.33 -9.53
CA LYS A 238 2.11 -8.52 -9.71
C LYS A 238 2.63 -9.84 -9.12
N GLY A 239 3.39 -10.57 -9.93
CA GLY A 239 4.08 -11.80 -9.56
C GLY A 239 3.30 -13.09 -9.86
N ILE A 240 2.08 -12.98 -10.39
CA ILE A 240 1.29 -14.14 -10.83
C ILE A 240 0.83 -13.89 -12.27
N SER A 241 1.34 -14.68 -13.21
CA SER A 241 1.30 -14.41 -14.65
C SER A 241 -0.10 -14.17 -15.21
N PHE A 242 -1.08 -14.98 -14.81
CA PHE A 242 -2.46 -14.88 -15.29
C PHE A 242 -3.29 -13.80 -14.58
N MET A 243 -2.78 -13.25 -13.46
CA MET A 243 -3.41 -12.15 -12.73
C MET A 243 -2.88 -10.78 -13.13
N GLU A 244 -1.65 -10.71 -13.64
CA GLU A 244 -1.03 -9.45 -14.06
C GLU A 244 -1.87 -8.75 -15.13
N ASN A 245 -2.25 -7.50 -14.85
CA ASN A 245 -3.09 -6.66 -15.71
C ASN A 245 -4.46 -7.27 -16.07
N ASN A 246 -5.03 -8.10 -15.18
CA ASN A 246 -6.34 -8.70 -15.39
C ASN A 246 -7.37 -8.19 -14.37
N VAL A 247 -8.41 -7.52 -14.87
CA VAL A 247 -9.51 -6.93 -14.08
C VAL A 247 -10.27 -7.98 -13.26
N GLU A 248 -10.39 -9.20 -13.79
CA GLU A 248 -11.11 -10.31 -13.15
C GLU A 248 -10.61 -10.58 -11.72
N TYR A 249 -9.29 -10.46 -11.50
CA TYR A 249 -8.65 -10.70 -10.21
C TYR A 249 -8.64 -9.48 -9.28
N HIS A 250 -9.46 -8.46 -9.53
CA HIS A 250 -9.72 -7.41 -8.54
C HIS A 250 -10.29 -8.01 -7.25
N GLY A 251 -11.26 -8.93 -7.36
CA GLY A 251 -11.89 -9.61 -6.22
C GLY A 251 -12.15 -11.11 -6.42
N MET A 252 -11.86 -11.66 -7.60
CA MET A 252 -12.06 -13.09 -7.86
C MET A 252 -10.98 -13.96 -7.20
N ILE A 253 -11.41 -15.11 -6.68
CA ILE A 253 -10.52 -16.17 -6.20
C ILE A 253 -10.29 -17.17 -7.35
N PRO A 254 -9.02 -17.49 -7.70
CA PRO A 254 -8.73 -18.45 -8.77
C PRO A 254 -9.28 -19.85 -8.45
N ASN A 255 -9.53 -20.66 -9.48
CA ASN A 255 -9.84 -22.08 -9.31
C ASN A 255 -8.59 -22.91 -8.91
N ASP A 256 -8.75 -24.19 -8.59
CA ASP A 256 -7.66 -25.01 -8.04
C ASP A 256 -6.48 -25.23 -9.00
N GLN A 257 -6.75 -25.27 -10.31
CA GLN A 257 -5.70 -25.34 -11.33
C GLN A 257 -4.86 -24.06 -11.33
N LEU A 258 -5.52 -22.91 -11.36
CA LEU A 258 -4.86 -21.60 -11.32
C LEU A 258 -4.16 -21.33 -9.98
N LYS A 259 -4.71 -21.81 -8.86
CA LYS A 259 -4.01 -21.77 -7.55
C LYS A 259 -2.69 -22.53 -7.59
N SER A 260 -2.67 -23.69 -8.24
CA SER A 260 -1.47 -24.52 -8.36
C SER A 260 -0.40 -23.85 -9.23
N ILE A 261 -0.81 -23.18 -10.31
CA ILE A 261 0.09 -22.38 -11.16
C ILE A 261 0.68 -21.22 -10.36
N ALA A 262 -0.16 -20.44 -9.69
CA ALA A 262 0.27 -19.29 -8.87
C ALA A 262 1.28 -19.72 -7.79
N ARG A 263 1.03 -20.83 -7.08
CA ARG A 263 1.95 -21.37 -6.08
C ARG A 263 3.31 -21.71 -6.66
N SER A 264 3.34 -22.36 -7.83
CA SER A 264 4.60 -22.70 -8.50
C SER A 264 5.39 -21.45 -8.90
N GLU A 265 4.72 -20.41 -9.38
CA GLU A 265 5.36 -19.14 -9.74
C GLU A 265 5.94 -18.42 -8.52
N LEU A 266 5.16 -18.33 -7.43
CA LEU A 266 5.59 -17.74 -6.17
C LEU A 266 6.75 -18.51 -5.52
N GLU A 267 6.78 -19.83 -5.65
CA GLU A 267 7.90 -20.66 -5.18
C GLU A 267 9.18 -20.38 -5.96
N LYS A 268 9.09 -20.26 -7.29
CA LYS A 268 10.25 -19.89 -8.12
C LYS A 268 10.80 -18.51 -7.75
N GLU A 269 9.92 -17.53 -7.51
CA GLU A 269 10.33 -16.20 -7.05
C GLU A 269 11.04 -16.27 -5.69
N MET A 270 10.54 -17.08 -4.76
CA MET A 270 11.20 -17.27 -3.46
C MET A 270 12.57 -17.95 -3.60
N GLU A 271 12.72 -18.90 -4.52
CA GLU A 271 14.00 -19.59 -4.78
C GLU A 271 15.05 -18.63 -5.33
N GLU A 272 14.67 -17.66 -6.16
CA GLU A 272 15.56 -16.63 -6.71
C GLU A 272 16.26 -15.81 -5.59
N TRP A 273 15.54 -15.52 -4.50
CA TRP A 273 16.03 -14.69 -3.39
C TRP A 273 16.45 -15.49 -2.14
N GLY A 274 16.31 -16.82 -2.17
CA GLY A 274 16.67 -17.77 -1.11
C GLY A 274 15.65 -17.88 0.04
N LYS A 275 15.81 -18.90 0.91
CA LYS A 275 15.03 -19.09 2.16
C LYS A 275 15.67 -18.30 3.31
N ILE A 276 14.87 -17.77 4.25
CA ILE A 276 15.37 -17.11 5.48
C ILE A 276 16.04 -18.14 6.39
#